data_AF-A0AAV7G6A6-F1
#
_entry.id   AF-A0AAV7G6A6-F1
#
_cell.length_a   1.000
_cell.length_b   1.000
_cell.length_c   1.000
_cell.angle_alpha   90.00
_cell.angle_beta   90.00
_cell.angle_gamma   90.00
#
_symmetry.space_group_name_H-M   'P 1'
#
loop_
_entity.id
_entity.type
_entity.pdbx_description
1 polymer ?
#
loop_
_entity_poly.entity_id
_entity_poly.type
_entity_poly.pdbx_seq_one_letter_code
_entity_poly.pdbx_strand_id
1 'polypeptide(L)'
;MGAKFAIWMDNVMPSLNLEKIKMTSCLEWETLPPFEQLPFLKSLKLDEMPRVKWLERVAAEDGCLFPCLIELVLRGCPVLKELSSLPSKIKTLEIQKLGG
;
A
#
# COMPACT_ATOMS: atom_id res chain seq x y z
N MET A 1 14.11 -15.49 -11.97
CA MET A 1 12.97 -15.27 -12.88
C MET A 1 12.08 -14.24 -12.21
N GLY A 2 11.97 -13.04 -12.78
CA GLY A 2 11.13 -11.99 -12.21
C GLY A 2 9.66 -12.31 -12.41
N ALA A 3 8.88 -12.32 -11.34
CA ALA A 3 7.43 -12.38 -11.44
C ALA A 3 6.95 -11.13 -12.20
N LYS A 4 6.25 -11.33 -13.31
CA LYS A 4 5.56 -10.21 -13.99
C LYS A 4 4.43 -9.75 -13.08
N PHE A 5 4.34 -8.45 -12.86
CA PHE A 5 3.15 -7.85 -12.24
C PHE A 5 1.92 -8.18 -13.10
N ALA A 6 0.76 -8.28 -12.44
CA ALA A 6 -0.49 -8.37 -13.17
C ALA A 6 -0.74 -7.04 -13.90
N ILE A 7 -1.34 -7.10 -15.09
CA ILE A 7 -1.52 -5.93 -15.98
C ILE A 7 -2.21 -4.74 -15.27
N TRP A 8 -3.09 -5.02 -14.31
CA TRP A 8 -3.78 -4.01 -13.50
C TRP A 8 -2.88 -3.24 -12.51
N MET A 9 -1.68 -3.75 -12.21
CA MET A 9 -0.71 -3.10 -11.33
C MET A 9 0.19 -2.11 -12.08
N ASP A 10 0.38 -2.32 -13.39
CA ASP A 10 1.22 -1.47 -14.25
C ASP A 10 0.46 -0.22 -14.72
N ASN A 11 -0.86 -0.38 -14.94
CA ASN A 11 -1.81 0.70 -15.13
C ASN A 11 -2.95 0.50 -14.14
N VAL A 12 -2.93 1.23 -13.01
CA VAL A 12 -4.06 1.23 -12.07
C VAL A 12 -5.28 1.77 -12.80
N MET A 13 -6.13 0.85 -13.25
CA MET A 13 -7.37 1.20 -13.91
C MET A 13 -8.34 1.74 -12.86
N PRO A 14 -8.81 2.99 -12.99
CA PRO A 14 -9.76 3.59 -12.04
C PRO A 14 -11.09 2.84 -11.94
N SER A 15 -11.38 1.97 -12.92
CA SER A 15 -12.58 1.13 -12.97
C SER A 15 -12.50 -0.12 -12.08
N LEU A 16 -11.39 -0.36 -11.39
CA LEU A 16 -11.26 -1.47 -10.44
C LEU A 16 -11.90 -1.10 -9.10
N ASN A 17 -13.02 -1.75 -8.78
CA ASN A 17 -13.67 -1.67 -7.47
C ASN A 17 -12.93 -2.52 -6.42
N LEU A 18 -11.61 -2.41 -6.35
CA LEU A 18 -10.80 -3.10 -5.36
C LEU A 18 -11.00 -2.45 -4.00
N GLU A 19 -11.80 -3.09 -3.14
CA GLU A 19 -12.03 -2.60 -1.78
C GLU A 19 -11.01 -3.11 -0.76
N LYS A 20 -10.43 -4.29 -1.01
CA LYS A 20 -9.53 -4.95 -0.06
C LYS A 20 -8.36 -5.56 -0.81
N ILE A 21 -7.15 -5.20 -0.41
CA ILE A 21 -5.91 -5.77 -0.92
C ILE A 21 -5.15 -6.35 0.26
N LYS A 22 -4.76 -7.63 0.13
CA LYS A 22 -3.89 -8.31 1.08
C LYS A 22 -2.71 -8.90 0.33
N MET A 23 -1.50 -8.58 0.79
CA MET A 23 -0.25 -9.14 0.30
C MET A 23 0.50 -9.72 1.50
N THR A 24 1.10 -10.89 1.32
CA THR A 24 1.78 -11.62 2.39
C THR A 24 3.01 -12.33 1.83
N SER A 25 4.11 -12.32 2.58
CA SER A 25 5.38 -13.02 2.29
C SER A 25 5.97 -12.64 0.91
N CYS A 26 5.82 -11.37 0.52
CA CYS A 26 6.34 -10.83 -0.74
C CYS A 26 7.74 -10.23 -0.50
N LEU A 27 8.73 -11.10 -0.27
CA LEU A 27 10.07 -10.73 0.19
C LEU A 27 10.90 -9.95 -0.84
N GLU A 28 10.72 -10.24 -2.12
CA GLU A 28 11.42 -9.61 -3.25
C GLU A 28 10.73 -8.34 -3.74
N TRP A 29 9.61 -7.95 -3.15
CA TRP A 29 8.79 -6.87 -3.66
C TRP A 29 9.31 -5.53 -3.16
N GLU A 30 9.91 -4.75 -4.06
CA GLU A 30 10.54 -3.47 -3.71
C GLU A 30 9.61 -2.28 -3.94
N THR A 31 8.82 -2.29 -5.01
CA THR A 31 7.97 -1.16 -5.42
C THR A 31 6.52 -1.59 -5.51
N LEU A 32 5.66 -1.02 -4.66
CA LEU A 32 4.23 -1.27 -4.75
C LEU A 32 3.63 -0.59 -5.98
N PRO A 33 2.57 -1.18 -6.57
CA PRO A 33 1.68 -0.47 -7.48
C PRO A 33 1.10 0.78 -6.79
N PRO A 34 0.62 1.79 -7.54
CA PRO A 34 0.03 2.99 -6.97
C PRO A 34 -1.38 2.73 -6.42
N PHE A 35 -1.47 1.94 -5.35
CA PHE A 35 -2.72 1.61 -4.66
C PHE A 35 -3.43 2.85 -4.13
N GLU A 36 -2.70 3.94 -3.91
CA GLU A 36 -3.21 5.26 -3.53
C GLU A 36 -4.23 5.83 -4.53
N GLN A 37 -4.15 5.40 -5.79
CA GLN A 37 -5.05 5.83 -6.86
C GLN A 37 -6.34 5.02 -6.89
N LEU A 38 -6.48 3.96 -6.08
CA LEU A 38 -7.69 3.16 -6.03
C LEU A 38 -8.77 3.90 -5.21
N PRO A 39 -9.83 4.42 -5.86
CA PRO A 39 -10.79 5.28 -5.19
C PRO A 39 -11.70 4.51 -4.23
N PHE A 40 -11.79 3.18 -4.37
CA PHE A 40 -12.67 2.32 -3.56
C PHE A 40 -11.93 1.50 -2.51
N LEU A 41 -10.60 1.62 -2.41
CA LEU A 41 -9.81 0.81 -1.50
C LEU A 41 -10.07 1.20 -0.04
N LYS A 42 -10.61 0.26 0.74
CA LYS A 42 -10.98 0.42 2.15
C LYS A 42 -10.01 -0.28 3.09
N SER A 43 -9.41 -1.40 2.67
CA SER A 43 -8.50 -2.20 3.50
C SER A 43 -7.24 -2.56 2.72
N LEU A 44 -6.08 -2.21 3.26
CA LEU A 44 -4.78 -2.58 2.70
C LEU A 44 -3.96 -3.29 3.79
N LYS A 45 -3.58 -4.54 3.51
CA LYS A 45 -2.83 -5.37 4.44
C LYS A 45 -1.56 -5.87 3.77
N LEU A 46 -0.41 -5.47 4.28
CA LEU A 46 0.91 -5.92 3.82
C LEU A 46 1.58 -6.67 4.97
N ASP A 47 1.99 -7.91 4.72
CA ASP A 47 2.59 -8.78 5.74
C ASP A 47 3.87 -9.43 5.18
N GLU A 48 4.92 -9.50 5.99
CA GLU A 48 6.24 -10.03 5.63
C GLU A 48 6.76 -9.48 4.29
N MET A 49 6.84 -8.16 4.17
CA MET A 49 7.36 -7.49 2.99
C MET A 49 8.59 -6.64 3.36
N PRO A 50 9.74 -7.27 3.67
CA PRO A 50 10.90 -6.59 4.23
C PRO A 50 11.53 -5.55 3.30
N ARG A 51 11.43 -5.76 1.98
CA ARG A 51 12.04 -4.89 0.95
C ARG A 51 11.09 -3.84 0.40
N VAL A 52 9.82 -3.87 0.80
CA VAL A 52 8.81 -3.00 0.22
C VAL A 52 9.04 -1.56 0.64
N LYS A 53 9.16 -0.68 -0.36
CA LYS A 53 9.22 0.76 -0.14
C LYS A 53 7.81 1.30 -0.25
N TRP A 54 7.39 2.03 0.78
CA TRP A 54 6.18 2.83 0.68
C TRP A 54 6.42 3.97 -0.30
N LEU A 55 5.40 4.32 -1.07
CA LEU A 55 5.45 5.45 -1.97
C LEU A 55 5.47 6.74 -1.13
N GLU A 56 6.68 7.24 -0.87
CA GLU A 56 6.91 8.62 -0.41
C GLU A 56 6.54 9.65 -1.47
N ARG A 57 6.47 9.22 -2.73
CA ARG A 57 6.27 10.12 -3.85
C ARG A 57 4.79 10.41 -4.02
N VAL A 58 4.52 11.71 -4.10
CA VAL A 58 3.26 12.33 -4.48
C VAL A 58 2.37 12.62 -3.27
N ALA A 59 2.86 13.49 -2.39
CA ALA A 59 2.06 14.69 -2.13
C ALA A 59 1.85 15.38 -3.50
N ALA A 60 0.89 14.87 -4.29
CA ALA A 60 0.34 15.67 -5.38
C ALA A 60 -0.19 16.90 -4.69
N GLU A 61 0.14 18.05 -5.26
CA GLU A 61 -0.08 19.39 -4.71
C GLU A 61 -1.56 19.68 -4.32
N ASP A 62 -2.50 18.74 -4.53
CA ASP A 62 -3.92 18.85 -4.20
C ASP A 62 -4.64 17.56 -3.73
N GLY A 63 -3.99 16.39 -3.61
CA GLY A 63 -4.72 15.11 -3.58
C GLY A 63 -4.43 14.20 -2.40
N CYS A 64 -5.39 14.04 -1.48
CA CYS A 64 -5.35 13.01 -0.43
C CYS A 64 -5.09 11.61 -1.03
N LEU A 65 -3.99 10.97 -0.63
CA LEU A 65 -3.72 9.56 -0.96
C LEU A 65 -4.80 8.69 -0.32
N PHE A 66 -5.35 7.72 -1.07
CA PHE A 66 -6.33 6.77 -0.55
C PHE A 66 -7.63 7.40 0.02
N PRO A 67 -8.50 7.99 -0.81
CA PRO A 67 -9.67 8.77 -0.38
C PRO A 67 -10.73 7.98 0.43
N CYS A 68 -10.67 6.64 0.40
CA CYS A 68 -11.62 5.73 1.04
C CYS A 68 -10.96 4.68 1.96
N LEU A 69 -9.66 4.78 2.24
CA LEU A 69 -8.99 3.78 3.07
C LEU A 69 -9.35 3.98 4.54
N ILE A 70 -9.76 2.88 5.17
CA ILE A 70 -10.26 2.84 6.55
C ILE A 70 -9.34 1.98 7.41
N GLU A 71 -8.74 0.94 6.83
CA GLU A 71 -7.89 -0.03 7.51
C GLU A 71 -6.56 -0.17 6.76
N LEU A 72 -5.46 0.11 7.46
CA LEU A 72 -4.10 -0.12 7.00
C LEU A 72 -3.36 -1.00 8.00
N VAL A 73 -2.90 -2.16 7.55
CA VAL A 73 -2.13 -3.12 8.36
C VAL A 73 -0.81 -3.38 7.68
N LEU A 74 0.29 -3.12 8.38
CA LEU A 74 1.64 -3.32 7.91
C LEU A 74 2.38 -4.20 8.92
N ARG A 75 2.78 -5.39 8.52
CA ARG A 75 3.51 -6.35 9.36
C ARG A 75 4.78 -6.77 8.65
N GLY A 76 5.90 -6.81 9.36
CA GLY A 76 7.18 -7.18 8.75
C GLY A 76 7.65 -6.27 7.63
N CYS A 77 7.31 -4.98 7.69
CA CYS A 77 7.69 -3.96 6.71
C CYS A 77 8.63 -2.92 7.36
N PRO A 78 9.94 -3.19 7.50
CA PRO A 78 10.87 -2.36 8.26
C PRO A 78 11.33 -1.09 7.51
N VAL A 79 11.21 -1.08 6.18
CA VAL A 79 11.62 0.03 5.29
C VAL A 79 10.58 1.15 5.28
N LEU A 80 9.38 0.91 5.80
CA LEU A 80 8.35 1.91 6.03
C LEU A 80 8.73 2.82 7.20
N LYS A 81 9.38 3.95 6.88
CA LYS A 81 9.81 4.93 7.88
C LYS A 81 8.88 6.12 8.05
N GLU A 82 8.15 6.55 7.02
CA GLU A 82 7.32 7.76 7.12
C GLU A 82 6.01 7.61 6.33
N LEU A 83 4.92 7.39 7.07
CA LEU A 83 3.55 7.48 6.55
C LEU A 83 3.04 8.92 6.72
N SER A 84 3.75 9.90 6.13
CA SER A 84 3.46 11.33 6.30
C SER A 84 2.16 11.79 5.61
N SER A 85 1.57 10.93 4.77
CA SER A 85 0.48 11.27 3.85
C SER A 85 -0.76 10.38 4.00
N LEU A 86 -0.99 9.81 5.19
CA LEU A 86 -2.18 8.98 5.44
C LEU A 86 -3.48 9.78 5.23
N PRO A 87 -4.50 9.19 4.60
CA PRO A 87 -5.82 9.82 4.53
C PRO A 87 -6.41 10.00 5.94
N SER A 88 -7.05 11.14 6.13
CA SER A 88 -7.74 11.50 7.38
C SER A 88 -8.92 10.59 7.76
N LYS A 89 -9.35 9.68 6.87
CA LYS A 89 -10.46 8.74 7.10
C LYS A 89 -10.03 7.39 7.70
N ILE A 90 -8.73 7.14 7.88
CA ILE A 90 -8.26 5.89 8.48
C ILE A 90 -8.77 5.77 9.91
N LYS A 91 -9.38 4.62 10.21
CA LYS A 91 -9.82 4.24 11.56
C LYS A 91 -8.85 3.27 12.23
N THR A 92 -8.20 2.43 11.44
CA THR A 92 -7.33 1.37 11.93
C THR A 92 -5.99 1.47 11.23
N LEU A 93 -4.95 1.77 12.01
CA LEU A 93 -3.56 1.74 11.58
C LEU A 93 -2.79 0.77 12.48
N GLU A 94 -2.35 -0.35 11.91
CA GLU A 94 -1.49 -1.30 12.60
C GLU A 94 -0.14 -1.36 11.91
N ILE A 95 0.93 -1.11 12.65
CA ILE A 95 2.31 -1.25 12.16
C ILE A 95 3.06 -2.16 13.12
N GLN A 96 3.43 -3.35 12.65
CA GLN A 96 4.24 -4.30 13.38
C GLN A 96 5.55 -4.48 12.64
N LYS A 97 6.65 -3.98 13.22
CA LYS A 97 7.98 -4.35 12.76
C LYS A 97 8.27 -5.77 13.23
N LEU A 98 8.79 -6.61 12.34
CA LEU A 98 9.42 -7.86 12.76
C LEU A 98 10.66 -7.47 13.58
N GLY A 99 10.58 -7.68 14.89
CA GLY A 99 11.73 -7.61 15.78
C GLY A 99 12.41 -8.97 15.81
N GLY A 100 13.66 -9.01 15.35
CA GLY A 100 14.51 -10.20 15.33
C GLY A 100 15.84 -9.89 14.68
#